data_AF-A0A661X4T0-F1
#
_entry.id   AF-A0A661X4T0-F1
#
_cell.length_a   1.000
_cell.length_b   1.000
_cell.length_c   1.000
_cell.angle_alpha   90.00
_cell.angle_beta   90.00
_cell.angle_gamma   90.00
#
_symmetry.space_group_name_H-M   'P 1'
#
loop_
_entity.id
_entity.type
_entity.pdbx_description
1 polymer ?
#
loop_
_entity_poly.entity_id
_entity_poly.type
_entity_poly.pdbx_seq_one_letter_code
_entity_poly.pdbx_strand_id
1 'polypeptide(L)'
;MKRTIILSIAFLIITFFNHNSFAQFRDQQTQPNISTALTGMPSSFLGGFLNPDKFHMHHTVSMSFGSFFGQSMMLSSYINSMDYQFSKNLWLQANLGIMSSPYNTFGKNFFLNKPQFFGSAQLNYRFNKNASVMLRIESSPFGYGYGNNYGYGFYSPMFYDNSSFGQ
;
A
#
# COMPACT_ATOMS: atom_id res chain seq x y z
N MET A 1 -36.37 55.47 10.62
CA MET A 1 -36.05 54.08 11.02
C MET A 1 -36.65 53.02 10.10
N LYS A 2 -37.95 53.04 9.74
CA LYS A 2 -38.53 52.00 8.86
C LYS A 2 -37.89 51.92 7.46
N ARG A 3 -37.55 53.07 6.86
CA ARG A 3 -36.89 53.15 5.53
C ARG A 3 -35.46 52.61 5.51
N THR A 4 -34.69 52.83 6.58
CA THR A 4 -33.31 52.31 6.68
C THR A 4 -33.29 50.80 6.91
N ILE A 5 -34.26 50.26 7.66
CA ILE A 5 -34.43 48.82 7.86
C ILE A 5 -34.78 48.11 6.55
N ILE A 6 -35.68 48.69 5.74
CA ILE A 6 -36.05 48.13 4.43
C ILE A 6 -34.84 48.08 3.49
N LEU A 7 -34.00 49.12 3.50
CA LEU A 7 -32.78 49.17 2.69
C LEU A 7 -31.73 48.12 3.14
N SER A 8 -31.56 47.92 4.46
CA SER A 8 -30.67 46.88 4.98
C SER A 8 -31.14 45.47 4.62
N ILE A 9 -32.45 45.21 4.64
CA ILE A 9 -33.03 43.92 4.26
C ILE A 9 -32.86 43.67 2.76
N ALA A 10 -33.09 44.69 1.93
CA ALA A 10 -32.89 44.59 0.48
C ALA A 10 -31.42 44.28 0.12
N PHE A 11 -30.46 44.90 0.81
CA PHE A 11 -29.04 44.64 0.60
C PHE A 11 -28.65 43.20 0.95
N LEU A 12 -29.20 42.66 2.04
CA LEU A 12 -28.93 41.30 2.51
C LEU A 12 -29.50 40.23 1.55
N ILE A 13 -30.67 40.50 0.95
CA ILE A 13 -31.29 39.62 -0.05
C ILE A 13 -30.46 39.58 -1.35
N ILE A 14 -29.90 40.73 -1.77
CA ILE A 14 -29.06 40.81 -2.98
C ILE A 14 -27.76 40.01 -2.80
N THR A 15 -27.16 40.03 -1.61
CA THR A 15 -25.95 39.23 -1.32
C THR A 15 -26.21 37.73 -1.31
N PHE A 16 -27.42 37.29 -0.94
CA PHE A 16 -27.78 35.87 -0.88
C PHE A 16 -27.99 35.24 -2.26
N PHE A 17 -28.40 36.02 -3.26
CA PHE A 17 -28.68 35.52 -4.62
C PHE A 17 -27.43 35.29 -5.50
N ASN A 18 -26.23 35.65 -5.03
CA ASN A 18 -25.00 35.61 -5.84
C ASN A 18 -24.14 34.34 -5.66
N HIS A 19 -24.66 33.27 -5.07
CA HIS A 19 -23.92 32.00 -4.94
C HIS A 19 -24.22 31.01 -6.07
N ASN A 20 -23.72 31.33 -7.28
CA ASN A 20 -23.54 30.32 -8.32
C ASN A 20 -22.15 29.70 -8.16
N SER A 21 -22.07 28.65 -7.33
CA SER A 21 -20.90 27.80 -7.22
C SER A 21 -20.79 26.93 -8.47
N PHE A 22 -20.02 27.38 -9.46
CA PHE A 22 -19.60 26.54 -10.57
C PHE A 22 -18.57 25.52 -10.06
N ALA A 23 -19.06 24.39 -9.55
CA ALA A 23 -18.25 23.18 -9.41
C ALA A 23 -18.02 22.62 -10.81
N GLN A 24 -17.08 23.22 -11.55
CA GLN A 24 -16.55 22.63 -12.76
C GLN A 24 -15.84 21.35 -12.37
N PHE A 25 -16.46 20.20 -12.63
CA PHE A 25 -15.74 18.95 -12.75
C PHE A 25 -14.70 19.20 -13.84
N ARG A 26 -13.43 19.33 -13.46
CA ARG A 26 -12.33 19.25 -14.43
C ARG A 26 -12.57 17.96 -15.20
N ASP A 27 -12.59 18.06 -16.53
CA ASP A 27 -12.66 16.92 -17.43
C ASP A 27 -11.91 15.75 -16.80
N GLN A 28 -12.65 14.70 -16.48
CA GLN A 28 -12.07 13.46 -16.01
C GLN A 28 -11.29 12.95 -17.20
N GLN A 29 -10.02 13.37 -17.32
CA GLN A 29 -9.01 12.72 -18.15
C GLN A 29 -9.26 11.25 -17.93
N THR A 30 -9.66 10.57 -19.00
CA THR A 30 -10.03 9.17 -19.01
C THR A 30 -8.95 8.48 -18.22
N GLN A 31 -9.23 8.16 -16.95
CA GLN A 31 -8.20 7.61 -16.10
C GLN A 31 -7.80 6.33 -16.80
N PRO A 32 -6.52 6.18 -17.23
CA PRO A 32 -6.13 4.95 -17.87
C PRO A 32 -6.55 3.86 -16.91
N ASN A 33 -7.37 2.93 -17.41
CA ASN A 33 -7.81 1.82 -16.58
C ASN A 33 -6.53 1.22 -16.03
N ILE A 34 -6.39 1.17 -14.71
CA ILE A 34 -5.12 0.74 -14.10
C ILE A 34 -4.79 -0.68 -14.60
N SER A 35 -5.81 -1.47 -14.95
CA SER A 35 -5.65 -2.74 -15.65
C SER A 35 -4.96 -2.58 -17.01
N THR A 36 -5.33 -1.62 -17.85
CA THR A 36 -4.70 -1.40 -19.16
C THR A 36 -3.29 -0.80 -19.05
N ALA A 37 -3.03 0.00 -18.02
CA ALA A 37 -1.68 0.50 -17.73
C ALA A 37 -0.73 -0.60 -17.22
N LEU A 38 -1.24 -1.55 -16.44
CA LEU A 38 -0.50 -2.73 -15.98
C LEU A 38 -0.31 -3.77 -17.10
N THR A 39 -1.30 -3.96 -17.98
CA THR A 39 -1.19 -4.92 -19.10
C THR A 39 -0.46 -4.37 -20.32
N GLY A 40 -0.31 -3.04 -20.43
CA GLY A 40 0.36 -2.36 -21.54
C GLY A 40 1.88 -2.23 -21.38
N MET A 41 2.46 -2.73 -20.29
CA MET A 41 3.91 -2.71 -20.11
C MET A 41 4.53 -3.67 -21.13
N PRO A 42 5.44 -3.21 -22.02
CA PRO A 42 6.04 -4.07 -23.02
C PRO A 42 6.75 -5.21 -22.29
N SER A 43 6.34 -6.43 -22.60
CA SER A 43 6.88 -7.71 -22.12
C SER A 43 8.37 -7.90 -22.44
N SER A 44 9.05 -6.90 -23.01
CA SER A 44 10.33 -7.05 -23.69
C SER A 44 11.56 -6.84 -22.80
N PHE A 45 11.45 -6.27 -21.59
CA PHE A 45 12.64 -6.11 -20.72
C PHE A 45 12.84 -7.29 -19.74
N LEU A 46 11.77 -8.05 -19.43
CA LEU A 46 11.78 -9.17 -18.48
C LEU A 46 11.20 -10.49 -19.04
N GLY A 47 10.52 -10.46 -20.19
CA GLY A 47 9.65 -11.55 -20.65
C GLY A 47 10.33 -12.82 -21.17
N GLY A 48 11.67 -12.89 -21.17
CA GLY A 48 12.39 -14.13 -21.42
C GLY A 48 12.73 -14.93 -20.15
N PHE A 49 12.92 -14.26 -19.01
CA PHE A 49 13.42 -14.87 -17.77
C PHE A 49 12.36 -14.93 -16.66
N LEU A 50 11.41 -14.01 -16.67
CA LEU A 50 10.33 -13.93 -15.68
C LEU A 50 9.01 -14.24 -16.40
N ASN A 51 8.48 -15.44 -16.15
CA ASN A 51 7.15 -15.80 -16.62
C ASN A 51 6.11 -15.00 -15.79
N PRO A 52 5.33 -14.10 -16.41
CA PRO A 52 4.36 -13.26 -15.70
C PRO A 52 3.26 -14.09 -15.01
N ASP A 53 2.92 -15.28 -15.51
CA ASP A 53 1.93 -16.16 -14.86
C ASP A 53 2.44 -16.75 -13.54
N LYS A 54 3.77 -16.77 -13.35
CA LYS A 54 4.44 -17.30 -12.15
C LYS A 54 4.98 -16.20 -11.26
N PHE A 55 4.76 -14.94 -11.62
CA PHE A 55 5.22 -13.78 -10.90
C PHE A 55 4.03 -12.97 -10.42
N HIS A 56 3.89 -12.85 -9.10
CA HIS A 56 2.82 -12.07 -8.49
C HIS A 56 3.42 -10.92 -7.70
N MET A 57 2.88 -9.72 -7.91
CA MET A 57 3.24 -8.55 -7.13
C MET A 57 2.01 -8.05 -6.37
N HIS A 58 2.20 -7.81 -5.08
CA HIS A 58 1.21 -7.15 -4.24
C HIS A 58 1.79 -5.83 -3.73
N HIS A 59 0.97 -4.78 -3.77
CA HIS A 59 1.35 -3.46 -3.28
C HIS A 59 0.41 -3.09 -2.14
N THR A 60 0.97 -2.86 -0.97
CA THR A 60 0.24 -2.44 0.22
C THR A 60 0.67 -1.03 0.60
N VAL A 61 -0.30 -0.12 0.70
CA VAL A 61 -0.10 1.21 1.26
C VAL A 61 -0.88 1.28 2.56
N SER A 62 -0.21 1.62 3.65
CA SER A 62 -0.84 1.76 4.97
C SER A 62 -0.48 3.10 5.57
N MET A 63 -1.49 3.73 6.17
CA MET A 63 -1.36 4.98 6.92
C MET A 63 -2.06 4.77 8.26
N SER A 64 -1.33 4.95 9.34
CA SER A 64 -1.83 4.80 10.70
C SER A 64 -1.58 6.09 11.47
N PHE A 65 -2.56 6.54 12.25
CA PHE A 65 -2.43 7.72 13.10
C PHE A 65 -2.70 7.34 14.55
N GLY A 66 -1.87 7.82 15.46
CA GLY A 66 -2.04 7.63 16.89
C GLY A 66 -1.72 8.90 17.66
N SER A 67 -2.43 9.15 18.74
CA SER A 67 -2.19 10.28 19.64
C SER A 67 -2.27 9.85 21.09
N PHE A 68 -1.31 10.27 21.92
CA PHE A 68 -1.20 9.92 23.32
C PHE A 68 -0.52 11.03 24.13
N PHE A 69 -1.10 11.45 25.27
CA PHE A 69 -0.57 12.51 26.15
C PHE A 69 -0.03 13.75 25.43
N GLY A 70 -0.82 14.30 24.50
CA GLY A 70 -0.43 15.51 23.75
C GLY A 70 0.63 15.29 22.67
N GLN A 71 1.06 14.05 22.46
CA GLN A 71 1.93 13.64 21.36
C GLN A 71 1.12 12.94 20.28
N SER A 72 1.48 13.12 19.02
CA SER A 72 0.85 12.42 17.90
C SER A 72 1.88 11.94 16.89
N MET A 73 1.54 10.85 16.20
CA MET A 73 2.34 10.24 15.16
C MET A 73 1.43 9.79 14.03
N MET A 74 1.78 10.15 12.80
CA MET A 74 1.25 9.51 11.60
C MET A 74 2.34 8.63 11.00
N LEU A 75 2.13 7.33 10.94
CA LEU A 75 3.02 6.38 10.29
C LEU A 75 2.47 6.04 8.90
N SER A 76 3.25 6.32 7.87
CA SER A 76 2.97 5.94 6.49
C SER A 76 3.96 4.86 6.07
N SER A 77 3.45 3.73 5.56
CA SER A 77 4.27 2.65 5.04
C SER A 77 3.79 2.18 3.68
N TYR A 78 4.73 1.83 2.82
CA TYR A 78 4.50 1.20 1.54
C TYR A 78 5.30 -0.11 1.50
N ILE A 79 4.66 -1.20 1.10
CA ILE A 79 5.29 -2.51 0.95
C ILE A 79 4.95 -3.03 -0.45
N ASN A 80 5.97 -3.49 -1.16
CA ASN A 80 5.83 -4.31 -2.34
C ASN A 80 6.27 -5.73 -2.04
N SER A 81 5.33 -6.66 -2.08
CA SER A 81 5.57 -8.10 -1.99
C SER A 81 5.64 -8.68 -3.39
N MET A 82 6.66 -9.49 -3.65
CA MET A 82 6.96 -10.13 -4.92
C MET A 82 7.09 -11.62 -4.67
N ASP A 83 6.23 -12.41 -5.31
CA ASP A 83 6.27 -13.87 -5.28
C ASP A 83 6.67 -14.37 -6.66
N TYR A 84 7.67 -15.24 -6.73
CA TYR A 84 8.07 -15.91 -7.96
C TYR A 84 8.13 -17.42 -7.80
N GLN A 85 7.36 -18.13 -8.61
CA GLN A 85 7.31 -19.58 -8.60
C GLN A 85 8.21 -20.15 -9.71
N PHE A 86 9.40 -20.62 -9.35
CA PHE A 86 10.27 -21.31 -10.31
C PHE A 86 9.67 -22.66 -10.74
N SER A 87 9.13 -23.41 -9.77
CA SER A 87 8.45 -24.70 -9.99
C SER A 87 7.39 -24.96 -8.92
N LYS A 88 6.64 -26.06 -9.05
CA LYS A 88 5.67 -26.49 -8.01
C LYS A 88 6.28 -26.71 -6.63
N ASN A 89 7.60 -26.87 -6.54
CA ASN A 89 8.33 -27.18 -5.31
C ASN A 89 9.38 -26.13 -4.94
N LEU A 90 9.57 -25.07 -5.74
CA LEU A 90 10.56 -24.01 -5.50
C LEU A 90 9.93 -22.66 -5.77
N TRP A 91 9.85 -21.81 -4.74
CA TRP A 91 9.34 -20.45 -4.88
C TRP A 91 10.14 -19.48 -4.00
N LEU A 92 10.23 -18.24 -4.48
CA LEU A 92 10.89 -17.13 -3.81
C LEU A 92 9.84 -16.08 -3.46
N GLN A 93 9.95 -15.53 -2.26
CA GLN A 93 9.16 -14.40 -1.80
C GLN A 93 10.11 -13.27 -1.42
N ALA A 94 9.89 -12.07 -1.93
CA ALA A 94 10.66 -10.90 -1.59
C ALA A 94 9.71 -9.77 -1.18
N ASN A 95 9.95 -9.15 -0.04
CA ASN A 95 9.22 -7.99 0.44
C ASN A 95 10.19 -6.80 0.47
N LEU A 96 9.78 -5.69 -0.13
CA LEU A 96 10.51 -4.43 -0.10
C LEU A 96 9.58 -3.35 0.43
N GLY A 97 9.96 -2.73 1.54
CA GLY A 97 9.16 -1.77 2.25
C GLY A 97 9.89 -0.46 2.50
N ILE A 98 9.12 0.62 2.54
CA ILE A 98 9.55 1.94 3.01
C ILE A 98 8.52 2.45 4.01
N MET A 99 8.98 2.99 5.13
CA MET A 99 8.10 3.61 6.13
C MET A 99 8.63 4.97 6.56
N SER A 100 7.74 5.89 6.90
CA SER A 100 8.08 7.22 7.38
C SER A 100 6.97 7.79 8.24
N SER A 101 7.31 8.72 9.12
CA SER A 101 6.39 9.48 9.94
C SER A 101 6.65 10.99 9.77
N PRO A 102 6.21 11.59 8.64
CA PRO A 102 6.48 13.00 8.38
C PRO A 102 5.68 13.95 9.30
N TYR A 103 4.52 13.51 9.80
CA TYR A 103 3.69 14.28 10.73
C TYR A 103 3.74 13.65 12.11
N ASN A 104 4.56 14.20 12.98
CA ASN A 104 4.65 13.77 14.36
C ASN A 104 5.14 14.90 15.28
N THR A 105 4.97 14.71 16.59
CA THR A 105 5.34 15.69 17.62
C THR A 105 6.61 15.32 18.39
N PHE A 106 7.33 14.25 18.01
CA PHE A 106 8.52 13.74 18.74
C PHE A 106 9.81 14.54 18.45
N GLY A 107 9.68 15.64 17.70
CA GLY A 107 10.79 16.54 17.38
C GLY A 107 11.57 16.13 16.12
N LYS A 108 12.49 17.00 15.69
CA LYS A 108 13.18 16.88 14.39
C LYS A 108 14.14 15.68 14.28
N ASN A 109 14.59 15.14 15.41
CA ASN A 109 15.55 14.03 15.46
C ASN A 109 14.91 12.64 15.54
N PHE A 110 13.58 12.56 15.45
CA PHE A 110 12.89 11.27 15.46
C PHE A 110 13.26 10.44 14.22
N PHE A 111 13.61 9.16 14.42
CA PHE A 111 14.21 8.31 13.38
C PHE A 111 13.29 8.07 12.17
N LEU A 112 11.96 8.06 12.38
CA LEU A 112 10.98 7.92 11.30
C LEU A 112 10.69 9.23 10.58
N ASN A 113 11.27 10.38 10.99
CA ASN A 113 11.19 11.61 10.20
C ASN A 113 11.85 11.44 8.82
N LYS A 114 12.80 10.51 8.72
CA LYS A 114 13.42 10.10 7.46
C LYS A 114 12.82 8.76 7.03
N PRO A 115 12.60 8.56 5.72
CA PRO A 115 12.14 7.27 5.21
C PRO A 115 13.12 6.15 5.57
N GLN A 116 12.59 5.08 6.15
CA GLN A 116 13.32 3.88 6.53
C GLN A 116 12.97 2.75 5.58
N PHE A 117 13.98 2.12 5.01
CA PHE A 117 13.82 0.94 4.16
C PHE A 117 13.90 -0.32 5.00
N PHE A 118 13.07 -1.29 4.64
CA PHE A 118 13.07 -2.62 5.21
C PHE A 118 12.75 -3.63 4.12
N GLY A 119 13.08 -4.89 4.35
CA GLY A 119 12.75 -5.92 3.40
C GLY A 119 13.13 -7.31 3.87
N SER A 120 12.65 -8.29 3.13
CA SER A 120 12.95 -9.69 3.39
C SER A 120 13.03 -10.45 2.08
N ALA A 121 13.87 -11.47 2.02
CA ALA A 121 13.89 -12.45 0.95
C ALA A 121 13.78 -13.85 1.55
N GLN A 122 12.89 -14.67 1.01
CA GLN A 122 12.62 -16.02 1.48
C GLN A 122 12.58 -16.97 0.30
N LEU A 123 13.50 -17.92 0.27
CA LEU A 123 13.52 -19.02 -0.69
C LEU A 123 12.98 -20.28 -0.02
N ASN A 124 11.97 -20.91 -0.62
CA ASN A 124 11.36 -22.13 -0.13
C ASN A 124 11.55 -23.25 -1.14
N TYR A 125 12.06 -24.38 -0.68
CA TYR A 125 12.21 -25.58 -1.48
C TYR A 125 11.58 -26.78 -0.78
N ARG A 126 10.74 -27.52 -1.49
CA ARG A 126 10.11 -28.75 -1.01
C ARG A 126 10.71 -29.96 -1.71
N PHE A 127 11.47 -30.77 -0.99
CA PHE A 127 12.08 -31.99 -1.52
C PHE A 127 11.03 -33.05 -1.84
N ASN A 128 10.09 -33.28 -0.91
CA ASN A 128 8.99 -34.24 -1.04
C ASN A 128 7.81 -33.81 -0.16
N LYS A 129 6.77 -34.64 -0.02
CA LYS A 129 5.55 -34.27 0.75
C LYS A 129 5.82 -34.02 2.24
N ASN A 130 6.96 -34.47 2.77
CA ASN A 130 7.26 -34.47 4.20
C ASN A 130 8.51 -33.65 4.56
N ALA A 131 9.27 -33.18 3.57
CA ALA A 131 10.51 -32.44 3.78
C ALA A 131 10.55 -31.16 2.93
N SER A 132 10.78 -30.04 3.61
CA SER A 132 10.99 -28.73 3.02
C SER A 132 12.12 -27.98 3.74
N VAL A 133 12.76 -27.07 3.03
CA VAL A 133 13.76 -26.14 3.53
C VAL A 133 13.34 -24.73 3.16
N MET A 134 13.49 -23.81 4.12
CA MET A 134 13.23 -22.39 3.96
C MET A 134 14.51 -21.63 4.34
N LEU A 135 14.98 -20.78 3.45
CA LEU A 135 16.03 -19.81 3.73
C LEU A 135 15.41 -18.41 3.74
N ARG A 136 15.45 -17.71 4.87
CA ARG A 136 14.92 -16.35 5.02
C ARG A 136 16.03 -15.40 5.47
N ILE A 137 16.12 -14.25 4.81
CA ILE A 137 16.96 -13.12 5.19
C ILE A 137 16.04 -11.92 5.35
N GLU A 138 16.23 -11.16 6.43
CA GLU A 138 15.41 -10.00 6.74
C GLU A 138 16.28 -8.82 7.15
N SER A 139 15.88 -7.63 6.73
CA SER A 139 16.46 -6.35 7.10
C SER A 139 15.35 -5.47 7.62
N SER A 140 15.41 -5.15 8.91
CA SER A 140 14.48 -4.24 9.57
C SER A 140 15.27 -3.06 10.15
N PRO A 141 14.77 -1.82 10.06
CA PRO A 141 15.42 -0.67 10.65
C PRO A 141 15.61 -0.87 12.16
N PHE A 142 16.84 -0.70 12.62
CA PHE A 142 17.23 -0.79 14.02
C PHE A 142 16.29 0.07 14.89
N GLY A 143 15.55 -0.57 15.79
CA GLY A 143 14.54 0.06 16.66
C GLY A 143 13.21 -0.69 16.76
N TYR A 144 12.91 -1.59 15.81
CA TYR A 144 11.77 -2.52 15.87
C TYR A 144 12.14 -3.91 16.46
N GLY A 145 13.25 -3.98 17.20
CA GLY A 145 13.59 -5.18 17.95
C GLY A 145 12.83 -5.19 19.27
N TYR A 146 11.60 -5.70 19.29
CA TYR A 146 10.91 -6.39 20.40
C TYR A 146 9.44 -6.60 19.98
N GLY A 147 9.18 -7.72 19.30
CA GLY A 147 7.80 -8.09 18.95
C GLY A 147 7.70 -8.84 17.64
N ASN A 148 8.22 -10.08 17.61
CA ASN A 148 7.75 -11.12 16.71
C ASN A 148 6.24 -11.35 16.96
N ASN A 149 5.37 -10.47 16.47
CA ASN A 149 3.91 -10.61 16.61
C ASN A 149 3.10 -9.97 15.47
N TYR A 150 3.75 -9.58 14.37
CA TYR A 150 3.06 -9.34 13.11
C TYR A 150 3.35 -10.48 12.14
N GLY A 151 3.04 -11.70 12.61
CA GLY A 151 2.68 -12.80 11.74
C GLY A 151 1.31 -12.53 11.12
N TYR A 152 1.17 -11.44 10.35
CA TYR A 152 0.21 -11.45 9.26
C TYR A 152 0.84 -12.34 8.20
N GLY A 153 0.63 -13.65 8.41
CA GLY A 153 0.82 -14.62 7.35
C GLY A 153 -0.04 -14.16 6.19
N PHE A 154 0.61 -13.54 5.20
CA PHE A 154 0.08 -13.51 3.86
C PHE A 154 0.01 -14.97 3.42
N TYR A 155 -1.13 -15.57 3.76
CA TYR A 155 -1.53 -16.88 3.30
C TYR A 155 -1.71 -16.73 1.78
N SER A 156 -0.64 -16.89 1.02
CA SER A 156 -0.75 -17.08 -0.42
C SER A 156 -1.64 -18.31 -0.60
N PRO A 157 -2.83 -18.18 -1.23
CA PRO A 157 -3.80 -19.27 -1.31
C PRO A 157 -3.38 -20.38 -2.29
N MET A 158 -2.09 -20.45 -2.66
CA MET A 158 -1.55 -21.41 -3.63
C MET A 158 -1.48 -22.85 -3.11
N PHE A 159 -2.10 -23.14 -1.97
CA PHE A 159 -2.20 -24.47 -1.40
C PHE A 159 -3.62 -24.79 -0.93
N TYR A 160 -4.63 -24.66 -1.80
CA TYR A 160 -5.88 -25.40 -1.64
C TYR A 160 -6.68 -25.49 -2.95
N ASP A 161 -6.25 -26.36 -3.87
CA ASP A 161 -7.21 -27.07 -4.73
C ASP A 161 -6.59 -28.39 -5.20
N ASN A 162 -6.90 -29.47 -4.49
CA ASN A 162 -6.74 -30.81 -5.03
C ASN A 162 -7.75 -31.75 -4.35
N SER A 163 -9.03 -31.50 -4.59
CA SER A 163 -10.08 -32.48 -4.33
C SER A 163 -11.30 -32.24 -5.21
N SER A 164 -11.12 -32.24 -6.54
CA SER A 164 -12.24 -32.28 -7.51
C SER A 164 -11.78 -32.80 -8.88
N PHE A 165 -11.03 -33.90 -8.91
CA PHE A 165 -10.97 -34.77 -10.09
C PHE A 165 -10.85 -36.22 -9.59
N GLY A 166 -12.00 -36.87 -9.48
CA GLY A 166 -12.09 -38.25 -9.01
C GLY A 166 -13.48 -38.61 -8.48
N GLN A 167 -14.50 -38.48 -9.33
CA GLN A 167 -15.57 -39.47 -9.60
C GLN A 167 -16.62 -38.84 -10.52
#